data_AF-A0A9P1AD29-F1
#
_entry.id   AF-A0A9P1AD29-F1
#
_cell.length_a   1.000
_cell.length_b   1.000
_cell.length_c   1.000
_cell.angle_alpha   90.00
_cell.angle_beta   90.00
_cell.angle_gamma   90.00
#
_symmetry.space_group_name_H-M   'P 1'
#
loop_
_entity.id
_entity.type
_entity.pdbx_description
1 polymer ?
#
loop_
_entity_poly.entity_id
_entity_poly.type
_entity_poly.pdbx_seq_one_letter_code
_entity_poly.pdbx_strand_id
1 'polypeptide(L)'
;MAFPWILEPEDESALSPFELKMRHLLSLTFRFVLAVFTVSHLFDFMFSSIWMHGYVWTLNLPIDLDMTDKPAGALVRHQLDNMGHFERTLQSVLIVLAVVMLLLAQGYTRKAGRTVWDLFRTSAVVGLICGLVRPVQLQQRFFSSLHEGFYCYFLFFVTSFILTIRFDETIEKETISCENGKKTQ
;
A
#
# COMPACT_ATOMS: atom_id res chain seq x y z
N MET A 1 -2.98 -36.99 10.25
CA MET A 1 -3.52 -35.98 9.32
C MET A 1 -2.36 -35.52 8.47
N ALA A 2 -2.30 -35.94 7.21
CA ALA A 2 -1.25 -35.56 6.28
C ALA A 2 -1.46 -34.10 5.88
N PHE A 3 -0.52 -33.22 6.20
CA PHE A 3 -0.47 -31.90 5.60
C PHE A 3 -0.28 -32.08 4.08
N PRO A 4 -1.05 -31.40 3.23
CA PRO A 4 -0.92 -31.55 1.79
C PRO A 4 0.48 -31.10 1.38
N TRP A 5 1.07 -31.88 0.49
CA TRP A 5 2.37 -31.76 -0.19
C TRP A 5 2.60 -30.44 -0.97
N ILE A 6 1.77 -29.43 -0.71
CA ILE A 6 1.74 -28.10 -1.33
C ILE A 6 2.72 -27.11 -0.65
N LEU A 7 3.25 -27.45 0.53
CA LEU A 7 4.08 -26.57 1.35
C LEU A 7 5.56 -27.02 1.48
N GLU A 8 5.97 -28.11 0.83
CA GLU A 8 7.39 -28.43 0.77
C GLU A 8 8.04 -27.46 -0.24
N PRO A 9 9.11 -26.72 0.14
CA PRO A 9 9.82 -25.87 -0.81
C PRO A 9 10.39 -26.78 -1.90
N GLU A 10 9.83 -26.69 -3.11
CA GLU A 10 10.35 -27.40 -4.29
C GLU A 10 11.79 -26.96 -4.54
N ASP A 11 12.70 -27.93 -4.75
CA ASP A 11 14.09 -27.66 -5.10
C ASP A 11 14.16 -26.79 -6.36
N GLU A 12 14.64 -25.54 -6.22
CA GLU A 12 14.75 -24.60 -7.33
C GLU A 12 15.67 -25.09 -8.46
N SER A 13 16.58 -26.02 -8.15
CA SER A 13 17.45 -26.69 -9.11
C SER A 13 16.73 -27.64 -10.08
N ALA A 14 15.48 -28.02 -9.78
CA ALA A 14 14.65 -28.88 -10.63
C ALA A 14 13.70 -28.11 -11.56
N LEU A 15 13.58 -26.78 -11.38
CA LEU A 15 12.62 -25.95 -12.12
C LEU A 15 13.18 -25.46 -13.45
N SER A 16 12.31 -25.43 -14.48
CA SER A 16 12.67 -24.85 -15.77
C SER A 16 12.86 -23.33 -15.66
N PRO A 17 13.80 -22.71 -16.42
CA PRO A 17 13.98 -21.26 -16.43
C PRO A 17 12.71 -20.50 -16.85
N PHE A 18 11.83 -21.15 -17.62
CA PHE A 18 10.52 -20.60 -17.98
C PHE A 18 9.56 -20.56 -16.78
N GLU A 19 9.53 -21.62 -15.97
CA GLU A 19 8.67 -21.71 -14.78
C GLU A 19 9.09 -20.69 -13.73
N LEU A 20 10.40 -20.49 -13.53
CA LEU A 20 10.92 -19.50 -12.61
C LEU A 20 10.50 -18.07 -13.04
N LYS A 21 10.57 -17.78 -14.34
CA LYS A 21 10.09 -16.50 -14.89
C LYS A 21 8.57 -16.32 -14.72
N MET A 22 7.79 -17.38 -14.94
CA MET A 22 6.34 -17.34 -14.79
C MET A 22 5.91 -17.18 -13.32
N ARG A 23 6.58 -17.87 -12.38
CA ARG A 23 6.38 -17.71 -10.94
C ARG A 23 6.69 -16.29 -10.48
N HIS A 24 7.81 -15.72 -10.96
CA HIS A 24 8.16 -14.33 -10.66
C HIS A 24 7.11 -13.35 -11.20
N LEU A 25 6.63 -13.55 -12.43
CA LEU A 25 5.57 -12.74 -13.02
C LEU A 25 4.27 -12.84 -12.23
N LEU A 26 3.83 -14.05 -11.90
CA LEU A 26 2.61 -14.29 -11.11
C LEU A 26 2.70 -13.66 -9.71
N SER A 27 3.85 -13.80 -9.04
CA SER A 27 4.11 -13.19 -7.74
C SER A 27 4.03 -11.66 -7.81
N LEU A 28 4.62 -11.05 -8.85
CA LEU A 28 4.55 -9.61 -9.08
C LEU A 28 3.12 -9.16 -9.38
N THR A 29 2.41 -9.83 -10.29
CA THR A 29 1.02 -9.52 -10.62
C THR A 29 0.11 -9.65 -9.40
N PHE A 30 0.27 -10.70 -8.60
CA PHE A 30 -0.49 -10.88 -7.37
C PHE A 30 -0.28 -9.73 -6.39
N ARG A 31 0.98 -9.33 -6.13
CA ARG A 31 1.29 -8.20 -5.25
C ARG A 31 0.74 -6.89 -5.78
N PHE A 32 0.78 -6.68 -7.10
CA PHE A 32 0.20 -5.51 -7.73
C PHE A 32 -1.32 -5.46 -7.53
N VAL A 33 -2.04 -6.56 -7.77
CA VAL A 33 -3.48 -6.65 -7.54
C VAL A 33 -3.82 -6.44 -6.07
N LEU A 34 -3.07 -7.06 -5.16
CA LEU A 34 -3.25 -6.89 -3.72
C LEU A 34 -3.02 -5.44 -3.27
N ALA A 35 -2.01 -4.77 -3.85
CA ALA A 35 -1.75 -3.36 -3.59
C ALA A 35 -2.90 -2.47 -4.08
N VAL A 36 -3.41 -2.69 -5.29
CA VAL A 36 -4.57 -1.94 -5.84
C VAL A 36 -5.81 -2.15 -4.97
N PHE A 37 -6.09 -3.40 -4.61
CA PHE A 37 -7.19 -3.75 -3.70
C PHE A 37 -7.07 -3.01 -2.37
N THR A 38 -5.89 -3.08 -1.74
CA THR A 38 -5.62 -2.41 -0.47
C THR A 38 -5.79 -0.90 -0.57
N VAL A 39 -5.23 -0.26 -1.60
CA VAL A 39 -5.37 1.19 -1.83
C VAL A 39 -6.82 1.60 -1.99
N SER A 40 -7.61 0.83 -2.75
CA SER A 40 -9.02 1.14 -2.98
C SER A 40 -9.83 1.13 -1.68
N HIS A 41 -9.53 0.19 -0.77
CA HIS A 41 -10.22 0.04 0.51
C HIS A 41 -9.66 0.95 1.60
N LEU A 42 -8.39 1.36 1.51
CA LEU A 42 -7.79 2.29 2.47
C LEU A 42 -8.47 3.66 2.41
N PHE A 43 -8.86 4.09 1.20
CA PHE A 43 -9.63 5.32 1.02
C PHE A 43 -11.01 5.21 1.70
N ASP A 44 -11.75 4.12 1.47
CA ASP A 44 -13.04 3.89 2.14
C ASP A 44 -12.86 3.82 3.66
N PHE A 45 -11.82 3.15 4.14
CA PHE A 45 -11.58 3.05 5.58
C PHE A 45 -11.26 4.41 6.21
N MET A 46 -10.37 5.20 5.58
CA MET A 46 -9.89 6.45 6.17
C MET A 46 -10.82 7.65 5.99
N PHE A 47 -11.65 7.66 4.95
CA PHE A 47 -12.55 8.78 4.65
C PHE A 47 -14.03 8.42 4.81
N SER A 48 -14.34 7.19 5.24
CA SER A 48 -15.71 6.85 5.62
C SER A 48 -16.15 7.70 6.80
N SER A 49 -17.24 8.45 6.60
CA SER A 49 -17.91 9.23 7.63
C SER A 49 -18.54 8.36 8.73
N ILE A 50 -18.54 7.02 8.57
CA ILE A 50 -18.91 6.08 9.64
C ILE A 50 -17.87 6.07 10.76
N TRP A 51 -16.61 6.42 10.44
CA TRP A 51 -15.55 6.57 11.41
C TRP A 51 -15.35 8.05 11.77
N MET A 52 -15.09 8.32 13.06
CA MET A 52 -14.97 9.68 13.60
C MET A 52 -14.02 10.59 12.82
N HIS A 53 -12.86 10.08 12.37
CA HIS A 53 -11.90 10.86 11.58
C HIS A 53 -12.43 11.28 10.20
N GLY A 54 -13.05 10.36 9.45
CA GLY A 54 -13.70 10.66 8.17
C GLY A 54 -14.90 11.59 8.31
N TYR A 55 -15.61 11.54 9.43
CA TYR A 55 -16.68 12.50 9.74
C TYR A 55 -16.13 13.92 9.95
N VAL A 56 -15.10 14.07 10.79
CA VAL A 56 -14.44 15.37 11.05
C VAL A 56 -13.77 15.92 9.79
N TRP A 57 -13.26 15.04 8.93
CA TRP A 57 -12.76 15.40 7.60
C TRP A 57 -13.86 16.05 6.76
N THR A 58 -15.01 15.38 6.61
CA THR A 58 -16.07 15.86 5.73
C THR A 58 -16.70 17.16 6.21
N LEU A 59 -16.72 17.41 7.53
CA LEU A 59 -17.14 18.69 8.11
C LEU A 59 -16.15 19.85 7.87
N ASN A 60 -14.89 19.56 7.58
CA ASN A 60 -13.85 20.57 7.37
C ASN A 60 -13.58 20.87 5.88
N LEU A 61 -14.22 20.15 4.96
CA LEU A 61 -14.20 20.53 3.54
C LEU A 61 -14.98 21.85 3.35
N PRO A 62 -14.51 22.75 2.48
CA PRO A 62 -15.26 23.92 2.06
C PRO A 62 -16.40 23.49 1.14
N ILE A 63 -17.43 22.87 1.69
CA ILE A 63 -18.66 22.53 0.98
C ILE A 63 -19.68 23.57 1.41
N ASP A 64 -20.24 24.30 0.44
CA ASP A 64 -21.32 25.29 0.61
C ASP A 64 -22.66 24.69 1.12
N LEU A 65 -22.63 23.49 1.71
CA LEU A 65 -23.77 22.87 2.35
C LEU A 65 -23.53 22.79 3.85
N ASP A 66 -24.52 23.25 4.61
CA ASP A 66 -24.64 22.99 6.04
C ASP A 66 -24.81 21.48 6.25
N MET A 67 -23.67 20.77 6.33
CA MET A 67 -23.58 19.33 6.51
C MET A 67 -23.57 18.95 7.99
N THR A 68 -23.56 19.94 8.88
CA THR A 68 -23.50 19.82 10.35
C THR A 68 -24.65 18.97 10.92
N ASP A 69 -25.82 19.04 10.28
CA ASP A 69 -27.05 18.36 10.72
C ASP A 69 -27.36 17.06 9.95
N LYS A 70 -26.47 16.63 9.03
CA LYS A 70 -26.73 15.45 8.19
C LYS A 70 -26.11 14.18 8.79
N PRO A 71 -26.83 13.05 8.77
CA PRO A 71 -26.31 11.78 9.28
C PRO A 71 -25.13 11.31 8.42
N ALA A 72 -24.17 10.61 9.04
CA ALA A 72 -22.96 10.09 8.37
C ALA A 72 -23.24 9.38 7.04
N GLY A 73 -24.32 8.59 6.96
CA GLY A 73 -24.70 7.88 5.73
C GLY A 73 -25.10 8.79 4.55
N ALA A 74 -25.60 10.00 4.81
CA ALA A 74 -25.91 10.98 3.77
C ALA A 74 -24.62 11.60 3.18
N LEU A 75 -23.57 11.76 4.02
CA LEU A 75 -22.26 12.21 3.57
C LEU A 75 -21.56 11.15 2.69
N VAL A 76 -21.66 9.87 3.05
CA VAL A 76 -21.12 8.78 2.20
C VAL A 76 -21.80 8.76 0.84
N ARG A 77 -23.14 8.90 0.80
CA ARG A 77 -23.89 8.92 -0.47
C ARG A 77 -23.50 10.09 -1.35
N HIS A 78 -23.36 11.29 -0.79
CA HIS A 78 -22.89 12.46 -1.53
C HIS A 78 -21.47 12.27 -2.11
N GLN A 79 -20.57 11.59 -1.38
CA GLN A 79 -19.24 11.26 -1.91
C GLN A 79 -19.30 10.23 -3.04
N LEU A 80 -20.16 9.21 -2.92
CA LEU A 80 -20.37 8.19 -3.96
C LEU A 80 -21.04 8.76 -5.22
N ASP A 81 -21.92 9.75 -5.07
CA ASP A 81 -22.57 10.43 -6.21
C ASP A 81 -21.58 11.26 -7.03
N ASN A 82 -20.54 11.80 -6.38
CA ASN A 82 -19.50 12.58 -7.05
C ASN A 82 -18.38 11.71 -7.66
N MET A 83 -18.14 10.52 -7.13
CA MET A 83 -17.08 9.63 -7.62
C MET A 83 -17.49 8.15 -7.54
N GLY A 84 -17.82 7.59 -8.71
CA GLY A 84 -18.29 6.21 -8.84
C GLY A 84 -17.21 5.17 -8.55
N HIS A 85 -17.63 3.91 -8.47
CA HIS A 85 -16.74 2.78 -8.17
C HIS A 85 -15.64 2.60 -9.23
N PHE A 86 -15.95 2.89 -10.50
CA PHE A 86 -15.00 2.76 -11.59
C PHE A 86 -13.87 3.80 -11.49
N GLU A 87 -14.21 5.07 -11.28
CA GLU A 87 -13.25 6.17 -11.14
C GLU A 87 -12.33 5.94 -9.94
N ARG A 88 -12.89 5.44 -8.83
CA ARG A 88 -12.14 5.11 -7.62
C ARG A 88 -11.17 3.96 -7.82
N THR A 89 -11.57 2.94 -8.60
CA THR A 89 -10.69 1.84 -8.98
C THR A 89 -9.56 2.33 -9.88
N LEU A 90 -9.88 3.14 -10.90
CA LEU A 90 -8.89 3.73 -11.80
C LEU A 90 -7.89 4.61 -11.03
N GLN A 91 -8.38 5.45 -10.11
CA GLN A 91 -7.53 6.27 -9.24
C GLN A 91 -6.60 5.40 -8.40
N SER A 92 -7.09 4.29 -7.84
CA SER A 92 -6.29 3.35 -7.05
C SER A 92 -5.16 2.73 -7.89
N VAL A 93 -5.46 2.34 -9.13
CA VAL A 93 -4.45 1.83 -10.08
C VAL A 93 -3.37 2.88 -10.36
N LEU A 94 -3.77 4.13 -10.63
CA LEU A 94 -2.83 5.23 -10.89
C LEU A 94 -1.93 5.52 -9.68
N ILE A 95 -2.47 5.48 -8.47
CA ILE A 95 -1.72 5.66 -7.24
C ILE A 95 -0.67 4.55 -7.08
N VAL A 96 -1.07 3.29 -7.26
CA VAL A 96 -0.12 2.15 -7.16
C VAL A 96 0.98 2.27 -8.21
N LEU A 97 0.64 2.66 -9.44
CA LEU A 97 1.65 2.91 -10.49
C LEU A 97 2.63 4.04 -10.11
N ALA A 98 2.14 5.13 -9.50
CA ALA A 98 3.01 6.21 -9.03
C ALA A 98 3.98 5.73 -7.93
N VAL A 99 3.50 4.90 -7.00
CA VAL A 99 4.34 4.28 -5.95
C VAL A 99 5.39 3.36 -6.58
N VAL A 100 5.00 2.52 -7.55
CA VAL A 100 5.93 1.66 -8.29
C VAL A 100 7.02 2.49 -8.96
N MET A 101 6.66 3.57 -9.66
CA MET A 101 7.61 4.47 -10.31
C MET A 101 8.59 5.10 -9.31
N LEU A 102 8.11 5.51 -8.13
CA LEU A 102 8.97 6.05 -7.07
C LEU A 102 9.92 4.99 -6.50
N LEU A 103 9.46 3.77 -6.29
CA LEU A 103 10.31 2.66 -5.84
C LEU A 103 11.37 2.29 -6.89
N LEU A 104 11.00 2.32 -8.18
CA LEU A 104 11.93 2.13 -9.29
C LEU A 104 12.98 3.24 -9.34
N ALA A 105 12.58 4.51 -9.21
CA ALA A 105 13.49 5.65 -9.17
C ALA A 105 14.46 5.59 -7.99
N GLN A 106 14.02 5.08 -6.84
CA GLN A 106 14.85 4.86 -5.66
C GLN A 106 15.77 3.63 -5.76
N GLY A 107 15.64 2.84 -6.83
CA GLY A 107 16.49 1.68 -7.08
C GLY A 107 16.16 0.45 -6.22
N TYR A 108 14.94 0.34 -5.71
CA TYR A 108 14.49 -0.84 -4.95
C TYR A 108 14.52 -2.14 -5.77
N THR A 109 14.64 -2.07 -7.10
CA THR A 109 14.81 -3.22 -7.99
C THR A 109 16.24 -3.75 -8.06
N ARG A 110 17.26 -2.97 -7.69
CA ARG A 110 18.69 -3.31 -7.92
C ARG A 110 19.44 -3.83 -6.69
N LYS A 111 18.91 -3.67 -5.47
CA LYS A 111 19.57 -4.10 -4.22
C LYS A 111 18.59 -4.84 -3.32
N ALA A 112 18.79 -6.14 -3.15
CA ALA A 112 18.16 -6.90 -2.07
C ALA A 112 18.71 -6.37 -0.73
N GLY A 113 17.85 -5.82 0.12
CA GLY A 113 18.24 -5.42 1.48
C GLY A 113 18.02 -3.97 1.89
N ARG A 114 17.23 -3.16 1.15
CA ARG A 114 16.70 -1.93 1.78
C ARG A 114 15.77 -2.31 2.92
N THR A 115 16.06 -1.80 4.09
CA THR A 115 15.35 -2.15 5.32
C THR A 115 13.97 -1.49 5.32
N VAL A 116 13.02 -2.08 6.08
CA VAL A 116 11.70 -1.47 6.30
C VAL A 116 11.81 -0.04 6.85
N TRP A 117 12.92 0.28 7.52
CA TRP A 117 13.23 1.62 8.00
C TRP A 117 13.39 2.66 6.88
N ASP A 118 14.00 2.27 5.74
CA ASP A 118 14.13 3.18 4.60
C ASP A 118 12.77 3.48 3.97
N LEU A 119 11.89 2.47 3.88
CA LEU A 119 10.50 2.61 3.45
C LEU A 119 9.71 3.53 4.38
N PHE A 120 9.91 3.39 5.69
CA PHE A 120 9.30 4.26 6.70
C PHE A 120 9.77 5.71 6.55
N ARG A 121 11.08 5.93 6.37
CA ARG A 121 11.62 7.29 6.21
C ARG A 121 11.13 7.95 4.91
N THR A 122 11.10 7.22 3.80
CA THR A 122 10.63 7.78 2.52
C THR A 122 9.15 8.08 2.54
N SER A 123 8.33 7.17 3.07
CA SER A 123 6.89 7.42 3.26
C SER A 123 6.64 8.65 4.14
N ALA A 124 7.38 8.82 5.24
CA ALA A 124 7.23 9.95 6.14
C ALA A 124 7.52 11.29 5.43
N VAL A 125 8.58 11.33 4.61
CA VAL A 125 8.91 12.53 3.81
C VAL A 125 7.82 12.81 2.77
N VAL A 126 7.33 11.79 2.07
CA VAL A 126 6.25 11.94 1.08
C VAL A 126 4.97 12.48 1.75
N GLY A 127 4.59 11.94 2.90
CA GLY A 127 3.43 12.41 3.66
C GLY A 127 3.58 13.83 4.17
N LEU A 128 4.76 14.21 4.67
CA LEU A 128 5.06 15.58 5.09
C LEU A 128 4.97 16.57 3.91
N ILE A 129 5.56 16.23 2.76
CA ILE A 129 5.50 17.09 1.57
C ILE A 129 4.05 17.24 1.10
N CYS A 130 3.29 16.15 0.99
CA CYS A 130 1.87 16.23 0.62
C CYS A 130 1.07 17.07 1.62
N GLY A 131 1.28 16.84 2.93
CA GLY A 131 0.62 17.60 3.99
C GLY A 131 0.93 19.10 3.94
N LEU A 132 2.14 19.50 3.53
CA LEU A 132 2.53 20.92 3.42
C LEU A 132 2.12 21.58 2.09
N VAL A 133 2.11 20.83 0.98
CA VAL A 133 1.72 21.36 -0.34
C VAL A 133 0.22 21.62 -0.42
N ARG A 134 -0.61 20.78 0.22
CA ARG A 134 -2.07 20.89 0.17
C ARG A 134 -2.66 22.18 0.74
N PRO A 135 -2.25 22.68 1.92
CA PRO A 135 -2.62 24.00 2.42
C PRO A 135 -2.37 25.12 1.42
N VAL A 136 -1.23 25.04 0.71
CA VAL A 136 -0.82 26.06 -0.27
C VAL A 136 -1.71 26.00 -1.51
N GLN A 137 -2.15 24.82 -1.92
CA GLN A 137 -3.00 24.62 -3.10
C GLN A 137 -4.48 24.94 -2.88
N LEU A 138 -5.03 24.58 -1.71
CA LEU A 138 -6.49 24.57 -1.50
C LEU A 138 -6.96 25.49 -0.36
N GLN A 139 -6.05 26.26 0.27
CA GLN A 139 -6.35 27.07 1.47
C GLN A 139 -7.13 26.31 2.55
N GLN A 140 -6.86 25.00 2.68
CA GLN A 140 -7.56 24.13 3.62
C GLN A 140 -7.12 24.39 5.06
N ARG A 141 -8.02 24.10 6.01
CA ARG A 141 -7.70 24.12 7.45
C ARG A 141 -6.57 23.13 7.76
N PHE A 142 -5.70 23.51 8.69
CA PHE A 142 -4.52 22.72 9.09
C PHE A 142 -4.86 21.28 9.50
N PHE A 143 -6.01 21.05 10.15
CA PHE A 143 -6.45 19.71 10.53
C PHE A 143 -6.72 18.80 9.30
N SER A 144 -7.35 19.34 8.25
CA SER A 144 -7.50 18.60 6.99
C SER A 144 -6.13 18.34 6.37
N SER A 145 -5.28 19.33 6.25
CA SER A 145 -3.97 19.12 5.65
C SER A 145 -3.12 18.05 6.36
N LEU A 146 -3.14 18.00 7.70
CA LEU A 146 -2.47 16.95 8.46
C LEU A 146 -3.06 15.56 8.21
N HIS A 147 -4.38 15.44 8.15
CA HIS A 147 -5.05 14.17 7.91
C HIS A 147 -4.78 13.64 6.49
N GLU A 148 -4.78 14.53 5.48
CA GLU A 148 -4.37 14.18 4.11
C GLU A 148 -2.88 13.80 4.02
N GLY A 149 -2.00 14.50 4.75
CA GLY A 149 -0.57 14.16 4.83
C GLY A 149 -0.34 12.80 5.47
N PHE A 150 -1.05 12.48 6.56
CA PHE A 150 -1.01 11.17 7.20
C PHE A 150 -1.56 10.07 6.29
N TYR A 151 -2.66 10.33 5.57
CA TYR A 151 -3.19 9.41 4.57
C TYR A 151 -2.14 9.08 3.50
N CYS A 152 -1.49 10.10 2.95
CA CYS A 152 -0.47 9.92 1.93
C CYS A 152 0.73 9.13 2.45
N TYR A 153 1.18 9.42 3.67
CA TYR A 153 2.21 8.64 4.37
C TYR A 153 1.80 7.16 4.48
N PHE A 154 0.62 6.90 5.07
CA PHE A 154 0.17 5.55 5.39
C PHE A 154 -0.07 4.73 4.12
N LEU A 155 -0.70 5.34 3.12
CA LEU A 155 -0.93 4.74 1.81
C LEU A 155 0.39 4.38 1.13
N PHE A 156 1.36 5.29 1.10
CA PHE A 156 2.65 5.02 0.47
C PHE A 156 3.38 3.89 1.20
N PHE A 157 3.37 3.90 2.53
CA PHE A 157 4.02 2.88 3.34
C PHE A 157 3.43 1.49 3.10
N VAL A 158 2.11 1.33 3.23
CA VAL A 158 1.42 0.03 3.06
C VAL A 158 1.57 -0.48 1.63
N THR A 159 1.37 0.38 0.63
CA THR A 159 1.52 0.00 -0.78
C THR A 159 2.95 -0.46 -1.07
N SER A 160 3.94 0.31 -0.60
CA SER A 160 5.34 -0.05 -0.81
C SER A 160 5.73 -1.32 -0.07
N PHE A 161 5.21 -1.53 1.14
CA PHE A 161 5.42 -2.75 1.91
C PHE A 161 4.89 -3.99 1.17
N ILE A 162 3.64 -3.94 0.69
CA ILE A 162 3.04 -5.04 -0.09
C ILE A 162 3.86 -5.37 -1.34
N LEU A 163 4.35 -4.35 -2.05
CA LEU A 163 5.15 -4.52 -3.26
C LEU A 163 6.56 -5.06 -2.98
N THR A 164 7.13 -4.77 -1.81
CA THR A 164 8.53 -5.09 -1.47
C THR A 164 8.72 -6.37 -0.68
N ILE A 165 7.68 -6.90 -0.02
CA ILE A 165 7.75 -8.20 0.67
C ILE A 165 8.12 -9.29 -0.33
N ARG A 166 9.30 -9.91 -0.15
CA ARG A 166 9.74 -11.13 -0.86
C ARG A 166 9.78 -12.28 0.15
N PHE A 167 8.81 -13.18 0.08
CA PHE A 167 8.80 -14.36 0.95
C PHE A 167 9.89 -15.38 0.57
N ASP A 168 10.25 -15.48 -0.72
CA ASP A 168 11.16 -16.52 -1.23
C ASP A 168 12.61 -16.38 -0.73
N GLU A 169 13.16 -15.16 -0.61
CA GLU A 169 14.58 -14.96 -0.23
C GLU A 169 14.87 -15.18 1.26
N THR A 170 13.84 -15.19 2.12
CA THR A 170 14.03 -15.32 3.57
C THR A 170 14.20 -16.78 3.98
N ILE A 171 13.56 -17.70 3.26
CA ILE A 171 13.59 -19.14 3.57
C ILE A 171 14.97 -19.73 3.21
N GLU A 172 15.57 -19.36 2.07
CA GLU A 172 16.91 -19.84 1.70
C GLU A 172 17.99 -19.53 2.75
N LYS A 173 17.94 -18.35 3.38
CA LYS A 173 18.93 -17.97 4.39
C LYS A 173 18.81 -18.77 5.68
N GLU A 174 17.60 -19.12 6.11
CA GLU A 174 17.41 -19.96 7.30
C GLU A 174 17.81 -21.42 7.04
N THR A 175 17.51 -21.95 5.85
CA THR A 175 17.86 -23.33 5.49
C THR A 175 19.37 -23.52 5.36
N ILE A 176 20.09 -22.58 4.72
CA ILE A 176 21.56 -22.64 4.58
C ILE A 176 22.26 -22.48 5.95
N SER A 177 21.71 -21.67 6.85
CA SER A 177 22.24 -21.49 8.22
C SER A 177 22.07 -22.76 9.07
N CYS A 178 20.92 -23.44 8.96
CA CYS A 178 20.68 -24.71 9.64
C CYS A 178 21.52 -25.88 9.09
N GLU A 179 21.77 -25.93 7.78
CA GLU A 179 22.55 -27.01 7.19
C GLU A 179 24.06 -26.89 7.49
N ASN A 180 24.59 -25.66 7.52
CA ASN A 180 25.98 -25.41 7.94
C ASN A 180 26.21 -25.61 9.45
N GLY A 181 25.16 -25.45 10.28
CA GLY A 181 25.23 -25.78 11.71
C GLY A 181 25.33 -27.28 12.00
N LYS A 182 24.86 -28.15 11.10
CA LYS A 182 24.89 -29.62 11.26
C LYS A 182 26.13 -30.30 10.67
N LYS A 183 26.89 -29.64 9.80
CA LYS A 183 28.12 -30.20 9.20
C LYS A 183 29.39 -29.95 10.05
N THR A 184 29.23 -29.34 11.23
CA THR A 184 30.37 -28.94 12.10
C THR A 184 30.33 -29.62 13.48
N GLN A 185 29.72 -30.81 13.59
CA GLN A 185 29.78 -31.64 14.80
C GLN A 185 30.25 -33.06 14.49
#